data_AF-A0A966C532-F1
#
_entry.id   AF-A0A966C532-F1
#
_cell.length_a   1.000
_cell.length_b   1.000
_cell.length_c   1.000
_cell.angle_alpha   90.00
_cell.angle_beta   90.00
_cell.angle_gamma   90.00
#
_symmetry.space_group_name_H-M   'P 1'
#
loop_
_entity.id
_entity.type
_entity.pdbx_description
1 polymer ?
#
loop_
_entity_poly.entity_id
_entity_poly.type
_entity_poly.pdbx_seq_one_letter_code
_entity_poly.pdbx_strand_id
1 'polypeptide(L)'
;MKYLTAVALFVALSMSAEASEVTGTVTTGVSTGNGVNGIVVTTPVATPGAGQYGTTQNVVLSGGPGTQSIHYTIDGSSATCLNGNIYLTPIIVAENKVLEAVSCYANSNTSPKLIAAYIINPPTPAPGGGGGGRVTTPETVANDFNDDGSIDIFDF
;
A
#
# COMPACT_ATOMS: atom_id res chain seq x y z
N MET A 1 27.31 7.90 -36.04
CA MET A 1 27.86 7.30 -34.80
C MET A 1 28.36 8.46 -33.95
N LYS A 2 27.93 8.73 -32.74
CA LYS A 2 27.60 7.82 -31.63
C LYS A 2 26.85 8.65 -30.58
N TYR A 3 25.70 8.17 -30.11
CA TYR A 3 24.97 8.75 -28.98
C TYR A 3 25.86 8.69 -27.73
N LEU A 4 26.09 9.83 -27.08
CA LEU A 4 26.74 9.86 -25.78
C LEU A 4 25.66 9.92 -24.70
N THR A 5 25.13 8.74 -24.37
CA THR A 5 24.18 8.53 -23.29
C THR A 5 24.91 8.77 -21.96
N ALA A 6 24.53 9.82 -21.23
CA ALA A 6 25.01 10.02 -19.87
C ALA A 6 24.30 9.01 -18.95
N VAL A 7 25.03 7.97 -18.52
CA VAL A 7 24.57 7.05 -17.48
C VAL A 7 24.86 7.70 -16.13
N ALA A 8 23.81 8.10 -15.41
CA ALA A 8 23.93 8.50 -14.02
C ALA A 8 24.17 7.25 -13.16
N LEU A 9 25.42 7.02 -12.75
CA LEU A 9 25.78 5.97 -11.82
C LEU A 9 25.49 6.44 -10.39
N PHE A 10 24.36 6.00 -9.82
CA PHE A 10 24.05 6.24 -8.42
C PHE A 10 24.89 5.31 -7.53
N VAL A 11 25.89 5.87 -6.84
CA VAL A 11 26.64 5.16 -5.80
C VAL A 11 25.81 5.17 -4.51
N ALA A 12 25.31 4.01 -4.10
CA ALA A 12 24.68 3.83 -2.79
C ALA A 12 25.77 3.61 -1.74
N LEU A 13 26.01 4.61 -0.88
CA LEU A 13 26.80 4.46 0.33
C LEU A 13 25.92 3.84 1.42
N SER A 14 26.08 2.54 1.69
CA SER A 14 25.47 1.91 2.86
C SER A 14 26.26 2.27 4.11
N MET A 15 25.69 3.10 4.98
CA MET A 15 26.22 3.30 6.33
C MET A 15 25.77 2.11 7.19
N SER A 16 26.69 1.20 7.53
CA SER A 16 26.47 0.22 8.58
C SER A 16 26.39 0.96 9.91
N ALA A 17 25.20 1.07 10.49
CA ALA A 17 25.03 1.57 11.85
C ALA A 17 25.38 0.46 12.83
N GLU A 18 26.51 0.61 13.52
CA GLU A 18 26.91 -0.29 14.60
C GLU A 18 26.22 0.18 15.89
N ALA A 19 25.27 -0.60 16.42
CA ALA A 19 24.71 -0.37 17.75
C ALA A 19 25.45 -1.26 18.75
N SER A 20 26.05 -0.65 19.78
CA SER A 20 26.66 -1.39 20.88
C SER A 20 25.59 -1.79 21.90
N GLU A 21 25.41 -3.08 22.11
CA GLU A 21 24.54 -3.57 23.19
C GLU A 21 25.33 -3.52 24.50
N VAL A 22 24.96 -2.63 25.41
CA VAL A 22 25.46 -2.72 26.79
C VAL A 22 24.76 -3.90 27.44
N THR A 23 25.45 -5.03 27.58
CA THR A 23 24.98 -6.18 28.36
C THR A 23 25.11 -5.86 29.85
N GLY A 24 24.07 -5.24 30.40
CA GLY A 24 23.94 -4.93 31.82
C GLY A 24 22.54 -4.41 32.15
N THR A 25 22.08 -4.63 33.39
CA THR A 25 20.83 -4.03 33.86
C THR A 25 21.05 -2.55 34.11
N VAL A 26 20.51 -1.69 33.24
CA VAL A 26 20.41 -0.25 33.52
C VAL A 26 19.43 -0.08 34.68
N THR A 27 19.96 0.25 35.86
CA THR A 27 19.12 0.62 37.00
C THR A 27 18.97 2.14 36.96
N THR A 28 17.74 2.65 36.89
CA THR A 28 17.45 4.11 36.83
C THR A 28 17.83 4.87 38.11
N GLY A 29 18.55 4.24 39.05
CA GLY A 29 18.75 4.72 40.41
C GLY A 29 17.49 4.67 41.29
N VAL A 30 16.35 4.25 40.74
CA VAL A 30 15.08 4.12 41.45
C VAL A 30 14.97 2.72 42.04
N SER A 31 15.22 2.59 43.34
CA SER A 31 15.02 1.36 44.10
C SER A 31 13.61 1.35 44.68
N THR A 32 12.58 1.19 43.85
CA THR A 32 11.29 0.71 44.35
C THR A 32 11.45 -0.78 44.62
N GLY A 33 11.15 -1.27 45.83
CA GLY A 33 11.27 -2.70 46.22
C GLY A 33 10.49 -3.69 45.32
N ASN A 34 9.80 -3.18 44.31
CA ASN A 34 9.16 -3.86 43.19
C ASN A 34 9.74 -3.20 41.92
N GLY A 35 10.49 -3.93 41.10
CA GLY A 35 11.28 -3.39 39.98
C GLY A 35 10.54 -2.39 39.08
N VAL A 36 11.30 -1.51 38.43
CA VAL A 36 10.77 -0.53 37.47
C VAL A 36 10.09 -1.25 36.30
N ASN A 37 8.75 -1.25 36.29
CA ASN A 37 7.97 -1.76 35.15
C ASN A 37 7.59 -0.58 34.26
N GLY A 38 8.39 -0.33 33.22
CA GLY A 38 8.12 0.68 32.20
C GLY A 38 7.31 0.10 31.04
N ILE A 39 6.34 0.85 30.54
CA ILE A 39 5.65 0.52 29.28
C ILE A 39 6.48 1.06 28.12
N VAL A 40 6.95 0.17 27.23
CA VAL A 40 7.58 0.58 25.96
C VAL A 40 6.47 0.89 24.97
N VAL A 41 6.24 2.17 24.68
CA VAL A 41 5.28 2.58 23.66
C VAL A 41 5.89 2.49 22.28
N THR A 42 5.17 1.88 21.36
CA THR A 42 5.56 1.69 19.96
C THR A 42 4.49 2.22 19.03
N THR A 43 4.92 2.90 17.96
CA THR A 43 4.03 3.36 16.88
C THR A 43 3.42 2.15 16.16
N PRO A 44 2.14 2.20 15.76
CA PRO A 44 1.55 1.17 14.93
C PRO A 44 2.32 0.97 13.63
N VAL A 45 2.34 -0.27 13.13
CA VAL A 45 2.85 -0.62 11.81
C VAL A 45 1.69 -1.02 10.91
N ALA A 46 1.60 -0.40 9.74
CA ALA A 46 0.66 -0.78 8.68
C ALA A 46 1.30 -1.76 7.69
N THR A 47 0.56 -2.79 7.32
CA THR A 47 0.96 -3.77 6.30
C THR A 47 -0.23 -4.06 5.37
N PRO A 48 -0.14 -3.75 4.07
CA PRO A 48 0.99 -3.11 3.40
C PRO A 48 1.23 -1.67 3.88
N GLY A 49 2.45 -1.17 3.72
CA GLY A 49 2.83 0.18 4.15
C GLY A 49 2.34 1.28 3.21
N ALA A 50 2.67 2.53 3.51
CA ALA A 50 2.41 3.66 2.62
C ALA A 50 3.01 3.43 1.23
N GLY A 51 2.31 3.81 0.17
CA GLY A 51 2.78 3.59 -1.19
C GLY A 51 1.73 3.76 -2.27
N GLN A 52 2.14 3.43 -3.50
CA GLN A 52 1.28 3.39 -4.68
C GLN A 52 0.89 1.96 -5.00
N TYR A 53 -0.39 1.75 -5.31
CA TYR A 53 -0.96 0.44 -5.59
C TYR A 53 -1.89 0.50 -6.80
N GLY A 54 -1.87 -0.56 -7.61
CA GLY A 54 -2.77 -0.70 -8.77
C GLY A 54 -4.15 -1.25 -8.43
N THR A 55 -4.38 -1.68 -7.19
CA THR A 55 -5.62 -2.32 -6.73
C THR A 55 -5.93 -1.90 -5.30
N THR A 56 -7.17 -2.17 -4.86
CA THR A 56 -7.58 -2.05 -3.45
C THR A 56 -6.61 -2.78 -2.52
N GLN A 57 -6.27 -2.14 -1.40
CA GLN A 57 -5.41 -2.71 -0.37
C GLN A 57 -6.19 -3.05 0.90
N ASN A 58 -5.82 -4.16 1.53
CA ASN A 58 -6.34 -4.57 2.83
C ASN A 58 -5.24 -4.34 3.88
N VAL A 59 -5.29 -3.19 4.54
CA VAL A 59 -4.26 -2.75 5.48
C VAL A 59 -4.49 -3.33 6.86
N VAL A 60 -3.52 -4.10 7.33
CA VAL A 60 -3.44 -4.65 8.68
C VAL A 60 -2.63 -3.71 9.55
N LEU A 61 -3.16 -3.35 10.72
CA LEU A 61 -2.41 -2.62 11.74
C LEU A 61 -1.92 -3.57 12.83
N SER A 62 -0.69 -3.35 13.27
CA SER A 62 -0.08 -4.07 14.40
C SER A 62 0.59 -3.08 15.35
N GLY A 63 0.51 -3.36 16.64
CA GLY A 63 1.16 -2.59 17.70
C GLY A 63 2.19 -3.45 18.41
N GLY A 64 3.11 -2.83 19.15
CA GLY A 64 4.09 -3.55 19.95
C GLY A 64 3.54 -4.06 21.29
N PRO A 65 4.42 -4.67 22.11
CA PRO A 65 4.04 -5.28 23.38
C PRO A 65 3.30 -4.30 24.30
N GLY A 66 2.22 -4.78 24.93
CA GLY A 66 1.41 -3.97 25.85
C GLY A 66 0.41 -3.02 25.18
N THR A 67 0.29 -3.03 23.85
CA THR A 67 -0.77 -2.30 23.15
C THR A 67 -2.13 -2.87 23.55
N GLN A 68 -3.01 -2.02 24.09
CA GLN A 68 -4.37 -2.38 24.49
C GLN A 68 -5.36 -2.22 23.34
N SER A 69 -5.21 -1.17 22.54
CA SER A 69 -5.99 -0.92 21.33
C SER A 69 -5.19 -0.09 20.34
N ILE A 70 -5.59 -0.14 19.07
CA ILE A 70 -5.07 0.75 18.02
C ILE A 70 -6.26 1.54 17.46
N HIS A 71 -6.15 2.86 17.46
CA HIS A 71 -7.18 3.74 16.89
C HIS A 71 -6.68 4.36 15.59
N TYR A 72 -7.57 4.55 14.62
CA TYR A 72 -7.19 5.04 13.30
C TYR A 72 -8.23 5.95 12.64
N THR A 73 -7.78 6.70 11.65
CA THR A 73 -8.58 7.57 10.77
C THR A 73 -8.08 7.38 9.33
N ILE A 74 -8.95 7.54 8.33
CA ILE A 74 -8.62 7.31 6.91
C ILE A 74 -8.84 8.55 6.04
N ASP A 75 -9.32 9.62 6.65
CA ASP A 75 -9.59 10.93 6.05
C ASP A 75 -8.43 11.92 6.26
N GLY A 76 -7.31 11.47 6.86
CA GLY A 76 -6.19 12.32 7.25
C GLY A 76 -6.46 13.17 8.50
N SER A 77 -7.56 12.94 9.22
CA SER A 77 -7.78 13.58 10.52
C SER A 77 -6.89 12.98 11.61
N SER A 78 -6.67 13.72 12.69
CA SER A 78 -5.78 13.32 13.77
C SER A 78 -6.30 12.13 14.57
N ALA A 79 -5.70 10.94 14.43
CA ALA A 79 -6.02 9.79 15.27
C ALA A 79 -5.50 9.97 16.72
N THR A 80 -6.34 9.67 17.73
CA THR A 80 -5.99 9.69 19.16
C THR A 80 -6.67 8.53 19.91
N CYS A 81 -6.27 8.25 21.15
CA CYS A 81 -6.98 7.25 21.97
C CYS A 81 -8.42 7.64 22.35
N LEU A 82 -8.85 8.86 22.04
CA LEU A 82 -10.21 9.36 22.25
C LEU A 82 -10.97 9.65 20.94
N ASN A 83 -10.27 9.67 19.80
CA ASN A 83 -10.84 10.03 18.49
C ASN A 83 -10.32 9.08 17.41
N GLY A 84 -11.22 8.55 16.60
CA GLY A 84 -10.91 7.60 15.55
C GLY A 84 -11.62 6.26 15.78
N ASN A 85 -11.52 5.37 14.78
CA ASN A 85 -12.12 4.04 14.83
C ASN A 85 -11.16 3.07 15.52
N ILE A 86 -11.71 2.14 16.31
CA ILE A 86 -10.92 1.05 16.91
C ILE A 86 -10.62 0.02 15.81
N TYR A 87 -9.35 -0.31 15.64
CA TYR A 87 -8.93 -1.35 14.71
C TYR A 87 -9.31 -2.74 15.24
N LEU A 88 -10.19 -3.42 14.51
CA LEU A 88 -10.65 -4.78 14.80
C LEU A 88 -10.51 -5.73 13.61
N THR A 89 -10.51 -5.19 12.40
CA THR A 89 -10.44 -5.93 11.13
C THR A 89 -9.60 -5.15 10.12
N PRO A 90 -9.06 -5.80 9.08
CA PRO A 90 -8.26 -5.12 8.05
C PRO A 90 -9.00 -3.92 7.43
N ILE A 91 -8.29 -2.82 7.24
CA ILE A 91 -8.80 -1.56 6.71
C ILE A 91 -8.76 -1.62 5.19
N ILE A 92 -9.93 -1.53 4.55
CA ILE A 92 -10.03 -1.53 3.09
C ILE A 92 -9.74 -0.13 2.55
N VAL A 93 -8.71 -0.01 1.71
CA VAL A 93 -8.31 1.22 1.04
C VAL A 93 -8.49 1.04 -0.47
N ALA A 94 -9.63 1.49 -1.00
CA ALA A 94 -10.01 1.35 -2.40
C ALA A 94 -9.73 2.60 -3.26
N GLU A 95 -9.38 3.71 -2.62
CA GLU A 95 -9.11 5.01 -3.25
C GLU A 95 -7.99 5.74 -2.47
N ASN A 96 -7.54 6.88 -3.00
CA ASN A 96 -6.48 7.67 -2.38
C ASN A 96 -6.89 8.12 -0.98
N LYS A 97 -6.12 7.72 0.04
CA LYS A 97 -6.41 8.02 1.46
C LYS A 97 -5.14 8.22 2.26
N VAL A 98 -5.28 8.95 3.36
CA VAL A 98 -4.25 9.09 4.39
C VAL A 98 -4.74 8.38 5.64
N LEU A 99 -4.05 7.30 5.99
CA LEU A 99 -4.28 6.55 7.21
C LEU A 99 -3.43 7.16 8.33
N GLU A 100 -4.06 7.69 9.37
CA GLU A 100 -3.37 7.91 10.64
C GLU A 100 -3.74 6.82 11.63
N ALA A 101 -2.78 6.37 12.45
CA ALA A 101 -3.05 5.41 13.52
C ALA A 101 -2.22 5.68 14.77
N VAL A 102 -2.74 5.25 15.92
CA VAL A 102 -2.05 5.36 17.22
C VAL A 102 -2.30 4.14 18.08
N SER A 103 -1.26 3.67 18.78
CA SER A 103 -1.36 2.60 19.77
C SER A 103 -1.66 3.20 21.14
N CYS A 104 -2.67 2.64 21.80
CA CYS A 104 -3.14 3.04 23.12
C CYS A 104 -2.73 2.00 24.15
N TYR A 105 -2.23 2.48 25.30
CA TYR A 105 -1.70 1.66 26.38
C TYR A 105 -2.40 2.00 27.69
N ALA A 106 -2.15 1.19 28.73
CA ALA A 106 -2.64 1.46 30.06
C ALA A 106 -2.14 2.80 30.62
N ASN A 107 -2.85 3.33 31.62
CA ASN A 107 -2.51 4.59 32.30
C ASN A 107 -2.45 5.80 31.36
N SER A 108 -3.28 5.80 30.31
CA SER A 108 -3.36 6.87 29.29
C SER A 108 -2.07 7.10 28.50
N ASN A 109 -1.17 6.11 28.45
CA ASN A 109 0.01 6.18 27.60
C ASN A 109 -0.38 5.98 26.13
N THR A 110 0.25 6.74 25.25
CA THR A 110 -0.08 6.78 23.82
C THR A 110 1.21 6.79 23.01
N SER A 111 1.26 6.04 21.90
CA SER A 111 2.41 6.07 21.01
C SER A 111 2.49 7.37 20.19
N PRO A 112 3.62 7.64 19.51
CA PRO A 112 3.60 8.51 18.35
C PRO A 112 2.60 8.01 17.29
N LYS A 113 2.22 8.90 16.39
CA LYS A 113 1.30 8.58 15.30
C LYS A 113 2.02 7.89 14.15
N LEU A 114 1.36 6.89 13.56
CA LEU A 114 1.61 6.45 12.21
C LEU A 114 0.88 7.39 11.24
N ILE A 115 1.55 7.80 10.16
CA ILE A 115 0.93 8.48 9.03
C ILE A 115 1.32 7.72 7.77
N ALA A 116 0.35 7.15 7.06
CA ALA A 116 0.56 6.35 5.87
C ALA A 116 -0.35 6.82 4.72
N ALA A 117 0.26 7.32 3.64
CA ALA A 117 -0.45 7.70 2.43
C ALA A 117 -0.57 6.52 1.47
N TYR A 118 -1.78 6.27 0.97
CA TYR A 118 -2.08 5.25 -0.03
C TYR A 118 -2.61 5.94 -1.28
N ILE A 119 -1.97 5.64 -2.40
CA ILE A 119 -2.40 6.10 -3.72
C ILE A 119 -2.84 4.88 -4.52
N ILE A 120 -4.12 4.83 -4.90
CA ILE A 120 -4.72 3.74 -5.67
C ILE A 120 -4.90 4.20 -7.12
N ASN A 121 -4.03 3.71 -8.00
CA ASN A 121 -3.99 4.04 -9.41
C ASN A 121 -4.32 2.78 -10.24
N PRO A 122 -5.60 2.42 -10.39
CA PRO A 122 -5.95 1.27 -11.20
C PRO A 122 -5.48 1.47 -12.65
N PRO A 123 -4.99 0.42 -13.32
CA PRO A 123 -4.64 0.53 -14.72
C PRO A 123 -5.88 0.99 -15.49
N THR A 124 -5.70 1.98 -16.36
CA THR A 124 -6.74 2.34 -17.32
C THR A 124 -7.08 1.09 -18.13
N PRO A 125 -8.38 0.73 -18.28
CA PRO A 125 -8.78 -0.35 -19.17
C PRO A 125 -8.09 -0.13 -20.51
N ALA A 126 -7.40 -1.15 -21.02
CA ALA A 126 -6.86 -1.08 -22.38
C ALA A 126 -8.03 -0.67 -23.29
N PRO A 127 -7.86 0.31 -24.21
CA PRO A 127 -8.85 0.59 -25.21
C PRO A 127 -9.16 -0.75 -25.85
N GLY A 128 -10.39 -1.23 -25.68
CA GLY A 128 -10.79 -2.54 -26.17
C GLY A 128 -10.28 -2.63 -27.60
N GLY A 129 -9.35 -3.55 -27.84
CA GLY A 129 -8.88 -3.83 -29.18
C GLY A 129 -10.13 -4.19 -29.94
N GLY A 130 -10.67 -3.22 -30.68
CA GLY A 130 -11.71 -3.44 -31.65
C GLY A 130 -11.10 -4.45 -32.57
N GLY A 131 -11.42 -5.72 -32.34
CA GLY A 131 -11.29 -6.75 -33.33
C GLY A 131 -12.15 -6.26 -34.47
N GLY A 132 -11.57 -5.46 -35.35
CA GLY A 132 -11.88 -5.48 -36.76
C GLY A 132 -11.52 -6.86 -37.25
N GLY A 133 -12.27 -7.87 -36.78
CA GLY A 133 -12.56 -8.99 -37.62
C GLY A 133 -13.17 -8.34 -38.85
N ARG A 134 -12.44 -8.42 -39.97
CA ARG A 134 -13.14 -8.68 -41.22
C ARG A 134 -14.18 -9.73 -40.85
N VAL A 135 -15.43 -9.44 -41.17
CA VAL A 135 -16.47 -10.45 -41.15
C VAL A 135 -15.91 -11.57 -42.04
N THR A 136 -15.36 -12.61 -41.42
CA THR A 136 -15.17 -13.91 -42.04
C THR A 136 -16.37 -14.70 -41.59
N THR A 137 -17.55 -14.23 -41.98
CA THR A 137 -18.61 -15.18 -42.35
C THR A 137 -17.93 -16.23 -43.23
N PRO A 138 -18.20 -17.52 -43.00
CA PRO A 138 -17.82 -18.53 -43.97
C PRO A 138 -18.34 -18.05 -45.32
N GLU A 139 -17.45 -17.90 -46.31
CA GLU A 139 -17.85 -17.66 -47.69
C GLU A 139 -19.01 -18.62 -48.00
N THR A 140 -20.20 -18.07 -48.22
CA THR A 140 -21.34 -18.91 -48.60
C THR A 140 -21.11 -19.48 -50.01
N VAL A 141 -20.27 -18.80 -50.79
CA VAL A 141 -19.73 -19.19 -52.09
C VAL A 141 -18.31 -18.64 -52.25
N ALA A 142 -17.39 -19.45 -52.80
CA ALA A 142 -16.04 -18.98 -53.10
C ALA A 142 -16.08 -17.78 -54.06
N ASN A 143 -15.34 -16.72 -53.73
CA ASN A 143 -15.27 -15.44 -54.46
C ASN A 143 -16.49 -14.50 -54.35
N ASP A 144 -17.37 -14.68 -53.36
CA ASP A 144 -18.33 -13.66 -52.91
C ASP A 144 -17.65 -12.83 -51.82
N PHE A 145 -17.17 -11.63 -52.16
CA PHE A 145 -16.40 -10.79 -51.24
C PHE A 145 -17.28 -9.81 -50.45
N ASN A 146 -18.57 -9.71 -50.79
CA ASN A 146 -19.52 -8.78 -50.19
C ASN A 146 -20.63 -9.46 -49.34
N ASP A 147 -20.67 -10.79 -49.30
CA ASP A 147 -21.62 -11.65 -48.57
C ASP A 147 -23.10 -11.44 -48.96
N ASP A 148 -23.41 -11.06 -50.20
CA ASP A 148 -24.79 -10.94 -50.67
C ASP A 148 -25.37 -12.25 -51.24
N GLY A 149 -24.55 -13.30 -51.34
CA GLY A 149 -24.92 -14.62 -51.83
C GLY A 149 -24.99 -14.72 -53.36
N SER A 150 -24.55 -13.69 -54.08
CA SER A 150 -24.39 -13.65 -55.53
C SER A 150 -22.94 -13.38 -55.90
N ILE A 151 -22.52 -13.81 -57.09
CA ILE A 151 -21.25 -13.37 -57.69
C ILE A 151 -21.60 -12.31 -58.73
N ASP A 152 -21.21 -11.06 -58.50
CA ASP A 152 -21.53 -9.94 -59.38
C ASP A 152 -20.35 -8.96 -59.61
N ILE A 153 -20.65 -7.78 -60.18
CA ILE A 153 -19.63 -6.78 -60.52
C ILE A 153 -18.99 -6.12 -59.29
N PHE A 154 -19.58 -6.30 -58.11
CA PHE A 154 -19.04 -5.83 -56.85
C PHE A 154 -18.04 -6.82 -56.22
N ASP A 155 -17.79 -7.99 -56.84
CA ASP A 155 -16.82 -9.01 -56.40
C ASP A 155 -15.46 -9.01 -57.14
N PHE A 156 -15.15 -7.94 -57.89
CA PHE A 156 -13.87 -7.74 -58.59
C PHE A 156 -13.00 -6.63 -57.99
#